data_AF-A0A1B9GPY8-F1
#
_entry.id   AF-A0A1B9GPY8-F1
#
_cell.length_a   1.000
_cell.length_b   1.000
_cell.length_c   1.000
_cell.angle_alpha   90.00
_cell.angle_beta   90.00
_cell.angle_gamma   90.00
#
_symmetry.space_group_name_H-M   'P 1'
#
loop_
_entity.id
_entity.type
_entity.pdbx_description
1 polymer ?
#
loop_
_entity_poly.entity_id
_entity_poly.type
_entity_poly.pdbx_seq_one_letter_code
_entity_poly.pdbx_strand_id
1 'polypeptide(L)'
;MALRSQILDHTLPLLHTQSFTRPALVSSLRTLKPEIQDADSVIDTIFGSGSVGPVRSLVEFWEDRGRSEMEGQQQGANVTAGKVDLEQVLSKRLEWSAAVGEHLVEAYANLITPSSTPSIPLPSLPILRQLLSSIKLPPAYSPPPSPLASSSTSSSSPLSEQQGRRPITSILDQLSSMTGHRIPLLSTNPIGPLTYAWRIADQALYLVEQKNKPVGQIKRGYWNEPVGPGPEWYTKRIGLAAAYLSAESRLLQPYPQRQSQIQNPHLPAALSALSSNLKTFKSTISSLENTEQNLGDVAGFIEFVGKSWQGIIRSRYF
;
A
#
# COMPACT_ATOMS: atom_id res chain seq x y z
N MET A 1 -13.82 -22.78 8.76
CA MET A 1 -13.05 -21.52 8.69
C MET A 1 -11.86 -21.63 9.63
N ALA A 2 -10.64 -21.42 9.15
CA ALA A 2 -9.45 -21.45 9.99
C ALA A 2 -9.48 -20.27 10.97
N LEU A 3 -8.98 -20.45 12.20
CA LEU A 3 -8.96 -19.42 13.24
C LEU A 3 -8.29 -18.11 12.76
N ARG A 4 -7.25 -18.22 11.91
CA ARG A 4 -6.64 -17.09 11.20
C ARG A 4 -7.65 -16.24 10.43
N SER A 5 -8.44 -16.87 9.56
CA SER A 5 -9.45 -16.18 8.75
C SER A 5 -10.55 -15.55 9.61
N GLN A 6 -10.94 -16.17 10.73
CA GLN A 6 -11.95 -15.62 11.63
C GLN A 6 -11.48 -14.33 12.32
N ILE A 7 -10.23 -14.31 12.81
CA ILE A 7 -9.64 -13.10 13.41
C ILE A 7 -9.61 -11.98 12.38
N LEU A 8 -9.11 -12.26 11.18
CA LEU A 8 -8.99 -11.27 10.11
C LEU A 8 -10.35 -10.71 9.70
N ASP A 9 -11.35 -11.58 9.53
CA ASP A 9 -12.71 -11.19 9.14
C ASP A 9 -13.38 -10.29 10.20
N HIS A 10 -13.18 -10.60 11.47
CA HIS A 10 -13.69 -9.78 12.57
C HIS A 10 -12.95 -8.45 12.71
N THR A 11 -11.69 -8.38 12.27
CA THR A 11 -10.88 -7.16 12.32
C THR A 11 -11.29 -6.15 11.25
N LEU A 12 -11.75 -6.59 10.08
CA LEU A 12 -12.10 -5.72 8.95
C LEU A 12 -13.04 -4.55 9.30
N PRO A 13 -14.20 -4.77 9.95
CA PRO A 13 -15.08 -3.67 10.31
C PRO A 13 -14.47 -2.72 11.35
N LEU A 14 -13.43 -3.12 12.09
CA LEU A 14 -12.77 -2.28 13.09
C LEU A 14 -11.66 -1.41 12.49
N LEU A 15 -11.26 -1.63 11.24
CA LEU A 15 -10.14 -0.93 10.60
C LEU A 15 -10.32 0.58 10.56
N HIS A 16 -11.56 1.07 10.48
CA HIS A 16 -11.85 2.51 10.45
C HIS A 16 -11.59 3.21 11.81
N THR A 17 -11.37 2.46 12.90
CA THR A 17 -11.09 3.01 14.24
C THR A 17 -9.74 2.58 14.79
N GLN A 18 -9.33 1.33 14.53
CA GLN A 18 -8.13 0.72 15.14
C GLN A 18 -6.96 0.57 14.16
N SER A 19 -7.17 1.00 12.91
CA SER A 19 -6.18 0.97 11.83
C SER A 19 -5.60 -0.43 11.51
N PHE A 20 -4.68 -0.51 10.56
CA PHE A 20 -3.91 -1.71 10.23
C PHE A 20 -2.78 -1.91 11.23
N THR A 21 -3.12 -2.30 12.45
CA THR A 21 -2.14 -2.45 13.54
C THR A 21 -2.28 -3.79 14.25
N ARG A 22 -1.20 -4.23 14.91
CA ARG A 22 -1.17 -5.46 15.71
C ARG A 22 -2.19 -5.43 16.88
N PRO A 23 -2.36 -4.31 17.61
CA PRO A 23 -3.42 -4.19 18.62
C PRO A 23 -4.83 -4.45 18.09
N ALA A 24 -5.14 -4.11 16.83
CA ALA A 24 -6.45 -4.38 16.22
C ALA A 24 -6.72 -5.89 16.05
N LEU A 25 -5.69 -6.68 15.77
CA LEU A 25 -5.79 -8.14 15.72
C LEU A 25 -5.98 -8.73 17.12
N VAL A 26 -5.27 -8.18 18.11
CA VAL A 26 -5.35 -8.61 19.51
C VAL A 26 -6.72 -8.30 20.12
N SER A 27 -7.28 -7.11 19.87
CA SER A 27 -8.62 -6.72 20.29
C SER A 27 -9.69 -7.64 19.67
N SER A 28 -9.55 -7.95 18.38
CA SER A 28 -10.43 -8.87 17.66
C SER A 28 -10.35 -10.29 18.23
N LEU A 29 -9.14 -10.79 18.53
CA LEU A 29 -8.94 -12.10 19.16
C LEU A 29 -9.57 -12.16 20.55
N ARG A 30 -9.39 -11.13 21.38
CA ARG A 30 -10.00 -11.04 22.72
C ARG A 30 -11.53 -11.06 22.66
N THR A 31 -12.11 -10.44 21.64
CA THR A 31 -13.57 -10.43 21.42
C THR A 31 -14.09 -11.79 20.99
N LEU A 32 -13.35 -12.49 20.10
CA LEU A 32 -13.75 -13.81 19.61
C LEU A 32 -13.51 -14.95 20.60
N LYS A 33 -12.41 -14.89 21.37
CA LYS A 33 -11.97 -15.92 22.31
C LYS A 33 -11.42 -15.29 23.59
N PRO A 34 -12.29 -14.88 24.52
CA PRO A 34 -11.88 -14.27 25.79
C PRO A 34 -11.16 -15.24 26.74
N GLU A 35 -11.21 -16.55 26.49
CA GLU A 35 -10.57 -17.59 27.30
C GLU A 35 -9.03 -17.59 27.20
N ILE A 36 -8.49 -17.01 26.13
CA ILE A 36 -7.04 -16.97 25.89
C ILE A 36 -6.42 -15.82 26.71
N GLN A 37 -5.59 -16.16 27.69
CA GLN A 37 -4.85 -15.16 28.49
C GLN A 37 -3.78 -14.44 27.64
N ASP A 38 -2.96 -15.19 26.91
CA ASP A 38 -1.86 -14.65 26.11
C ASP A 38 -2.24 -14.48 24.62
N ALA A 39 -3.05 -13.46 24.33
CA ALA A 39 -3.48 -13.17 22.96
C ALA A 39 -2.29 -12.87 22.01
N ASP A 40 -1.24 -12.23 22.51
CA ASP A 40 -0.06 -11.84 21.72
C ASP A 40 0.75 -13.05 21.24
N SER A 41 0.92 -14.08 22.09
CA SER A 41 1.64 -15.29 21.71
C SER A 41 0.86 -16.07 20.64
N VAL A 42 -0.47 -16.11 20.76
CA VAL A 42 -1.34 -16.74 19.77
C VAL A 42 -1.24 -16.03 18.42
N ILE A 43 -1.24 -14.69 18.39
CA ILE A 43 -1.02 -13.93 17.15
C ILE A 43 0.35 -14.28 16.52
N ASP A 44 1.41 -14.36 17.31
CA ASP A 44 2.74 -14.70 16.80
C ASP A 44 2.80 -16.14 16.25
N THR A 45 2.08 -17.09 16.86
CA THR A 45 2.02 -18.47 16.35
C THR A 45 1.26 -18.59 15.03
N ILE A 46 0.21 -17.79 14.82
CA ILE A 46 -0.67 -17.88 13.65
C ILE A 46 -0.12 -17.11 12.44
N PHE A 47 0.46 -15.94 12.72
CA PHE A 47 0.89 -14.99 11.69
C PHE A 47 2.41 -14.88 11.54
N GLY A 48 3.16 -15.52 12.43
CA GLY A 48 4.61 -15.38 12.55
C GLY A 48 4.99 -14.32 13.59
N SER A 49 6.19 -14.43 14.12
CA SER A 49 6.73 -13.49 15.10
C SER A 49 7.07 -12.14 14.47
N GLY A 50 6.96 -11.09 15.28
CA GLY A 50 7.30 -9.71 14.90
C GLY A 50 6.09 -8.85 14.58
N SER A 51 6.34 -7.57 14.29
CA SER A 51 5.29 -6.58 14.07
C SER A 51 4.75 -6.55 12.64
N VAL A 52 5.57 -6.94 11.65
CA VAL A 52 5.25 -6.75 10.22
C VAL A 52 4.38 -7.89 9.68
N GLY A 53 4.68 -9.14 10.01
CA GLY A 53 3.97 -10.32 9.48
C GLY A 53 2.45 -10.30 9.71
N PRO A 54 1.97 -10.13 10.96
CA PRO A 54 0.54 -10.07 11.26
C PRO A 54 -0.17 -8.93 10.54
N VAL A 55 0.42 -7.74 10.58
CA VAL A 55 -0.17 -6.54 9.99
C VAL A 55 -0.21 -6.63 8.46
N ARG A 56 0.84 -7.17 7.84
CA ARG A 56 0.87 -7.42 6.40
C ARG A 56 -0.18 -8.44 5.98
N SER A 57 -0.36 -9.52 6.75
CA SER A 57 -1.43 -10.49 6.50
C SER A 57 -2.81 -9.86 6.59
N LEU A 58 -3.00 -8.85 7.46
CA LEU A 58 -4.25 -8.12 7.56
C LEU A 58 -4.51 -7.26 6.32
N VAL A 59 -3.48 -6.56 5.83
CA VAL A 59 -3.58 -5.78 4.58
C VAL A 59 -3.85 -6.68 3.38
N GLU A 60 -3.14 -7.82 3.26
CA GLU A 60 -3.35 -8.78 2.16
C GLU A 60 -4.76 -9.38 2.20
N PHE A 61 -5.27 -9.72 3.40
CA PHE A 61 -6.64 -10.21 3.54
C PHE A 61 -7.71 -9.16 3.21
N TRP A 62 -7.47 -7.90 3.62
CA TRP A 62 -8.33 -6.77 3.24
C TRP A 62 -8.33 -6.54 1.72
N GLU A 63 -7.17 -6.67 1.07
CA GLU A 63 -7.04 -6.61 -0.39
C GLU A 63 -7.85 -7.73 -1.05
N ASP A 64 -7.71 -8.98 -0.57
CA ASP A 64 -8.39 -10.15 -1.11
C ASP A 64 -9.92 -10.04 -1.01
N ARG A 65 -10.43 -9.53 0.12
CA ARG A 65 -11.86 -9.23 0.29
C ARG A 65 -12.33 -8.12 -0.63
N GLY A 66 -11.56 -7.04 -0.78
CA GLY A 66 -11.85 -5.97 -1.72
C GLY A 66 -11.91 -6.45 -3.17
N ARG A 67 -11.03 -7.40 -3.57
CA ARG A 67 -11.09 -8.03 -4.90
C ARG A 67 -12.30 -8.95 -5.08
N SER A 68 -12.80 -9.56 -4.01
CA SER A 68 -14.02 -10.37 -4.03
C SER A 68 -15.28 -9.50 -4.15
N GLU A 69 -15.31 -8.34 -3.51
CA GLU A 69 -16.41 -7.36 -3.63
C GLU A 69 -16.56 -6.80 -5.05
N MET A 70 -15.45 -6.64 -5.77
CA MET A 70 -15.47 -6.29 -7.21
C MET A 70 -16.29 -7.28 -8.04
N GLU A 71 -16.41 -8.54 -7.58
CA GLU A 71 -17.14 -9.61 -8.24
C GLU A 71 -18.62 -9.71 -7.79
N GLY A 72 -18.89 -9.52 -6.50
CA GLY A 72 -20.14 -9.91 -5.83
C GLY A 72 -21.44 -9.23 -6.32
N GLN A 73 -21.40 -7.98 -6.74
CA GLN A 73 -22.61 -7.26 -7.20
C GLN A 73 -23.05 -7.58 -8.64
N GLN A 74 -22.30 -8.41 -9.38
CA GLN A 74 -22.64 -8.74 -10.77
C GLN A 74 -23.67 -9.88 -10.90
N GLN A 75 -24.04 -10.51 -9.78
CA GLN A 75 -24.96 -11.66 -9.78
C GLN A 75 -26.44 -11.25 -9.56
N GLY A 76 -26.72 -10.02 -9.11
CA GLY A 76 -28.06 -9.64 -8.60
C GLY A 76 -28.85 -8.61 -9.40
N ALA A 77 -28.28 -7.92 -10.38
CA ALA A 77 -28.99 -6.90 -11.16
C ALA A 77 -28.98 -7.29 -12.64
N ASN A 78 -30.14 -7.71 -13.15
CA ASN A 78 -30.50 -7.83 -14.57
C ASN A 78 -29.33 -7.62 -15.54
N VAL A 79 -28.55 -8.68 -15.75
CA VAL A 79 -27.50 -8.75 -16.77
C VAL A 79 -28.18 -8.91 -18.14
N THR A 80 -28.95 -7.91 -18.54
CA THR A 80 -29.37 -7.72 -19.93
C THR A 80 -28.13 -7.35 -20.73
N ALA A 81 -27.38 -8.35 -21.20
CA ALA A 81 -26.40 -8.27 -22.29
C ALA A 81 -25.39 -7.10 -22.23
N GLY A 82 -25.18 -6.50 -21.06
CA GLY A 82 -24.37 -5.33 -20.84
C GLY A 82 -22.95 -5.77 -20.48
N LYS A 83 -22.00 -5.47 -21.36
CA LYS A 83 -20.57 -5.64 -21.12
C LYS A 83 -20.21 -4.99 -19.78
N VAL A 84 -19.65 -5.77 -18.85
CA VAL A 84 -19.13 -5.26 -17.58
C VAL A 84 -18.13 -4.14 -17.88
N ASP A 85 -18.41 -2.93 -17.41
CA ASP A 85 -17.50 -1.80 -17.65
C ASP A 85 -16.42 -1.74 -16.58
N LEU A 86 -15.21 -1.44 -17.03
CA LEU A 86 -14.01 -1.36 -16.20
C LEU A 86 -14.11 -0.27 -15.13
N GLU A 87 -14.81 0.82 -15.47
CA GLU A 87 -15.04 1.95 -14.56
C GLU A 87 -15.89 1.51 -13.35
N GLN A 88 -16.96 0.75 -13.56
CA GLN A 88 -17.82 0.26 -12.49
C GLN A 88 -17.11 -0.73 -11.57
N VAL A 89 -16.23 -1.56 -12.11
CA VAL A 89 -15.46 -2.53 -11.32
C VAL A 89 -14.45 -1.82 -10.43
N LEU A 90 -13.71 -0.85 -10.98
CA LEU A 90 -12.69 -0.13 -10.24
C LEU A 90 -13.26 0.96 -9.31
N SER A 91 -14.41 1.55 -9.63
CA SER A 91 -15.10 2.50 -8.75
C SER A 91 -15.50 1.83 -7.43
N LYS A 92 -16.06 0.60 -7.50
CA LYS A 92 -16.40 -0.20 -6.31
C LYS A 92 -15.17 -0.53 -5.49
N ARG A 93 -14.06 -0.89 -6.15
CA ARG A 93 -12.81 -1.13 -5.44
C ARG A 93 -12.32 0.12 -4.71
N LEU A 94 -12.49 1.29 -5.34
CA LEU A 94 -12.11 2.57 -4.76
C LEU A 94 -13.02 2.95 -3.57
N GLU A 95 -14.31 2.66 -3.65
CA GLU A 95 -15.26 2.80 -2.54
C GLU A 95 -14.88 1.90 -1.35
N TRP A 96 -14.49 0.64 -1.61
CA TRP A 96 -13.93 -0.26 -0.59
C TRP A 96 -12.67 0.32 0.06
N SER A 97 -11.78 0.94 -0.72
CA SER A 97 -10.62 1.65 -0.17
C SER A 97 -11.00 2.86 0.67
N ALA A 98 -12.01 3.61 0.25
CA ALA A 98 -12.45 4.80 0.97
C ALA A 98 -13.11 4.48 2.32
N ALA A 99 -13.69 3.28 2.49
CA ALA A 99 -14.31 2.86 3.75
C ALA A 99 -13.31 2.72 4.91
N VAL A 100 -12.02 2.51 4.62
CA VAL A 100 -10.97 2.41 5.65
C VAL A 100 -10.55 3.78 6.19
N GLY A 101 -10.83 4.84 5.43
CA GLY A 101 -10.58 6.20 5.83
C GLY A 101 -9.10 6.59 5.84
N GLU A 102 -8.68 7.34 6.87
CA GLU A 102 -7.31 7.86 7.04
C GLU A 102 -6.26 6.75 7.23
N HIS A 103 -6.69 5.60 7.72
CA HIS A 103 -5.84 4.44 7.99
C HIS A 103 -5.32 3.74 6.72
N LEU A 104 -5.82 4.11 5.53
CA LEU A 104 -5.30 3.60 4.27
C LEU A 104 -3.79 3.90 4.11
N VAL A 105 -3.30 5.03 4.62
CA VAL A 105 -1.87 5.37 4.58
C VAL A 105 -1.02 4.34 5.32
N GLU A 106 -1.54 3.80 6.43
CA GLU A 106 -0.85 2.76 7.20
C GLU A 106 -0.82 1.44 6.43
N ALA A 107 -1.88 1.06 5.71
CA ALA A 107 -1.82 -0.10 4.82
C ALA A 107 -0.68 0.02 3.80
N TYR A 108 -0.52 1.19 3.17
CA TYR A 108 0.59 1.43 2.24
C TYR A 108 1.94 1.39 2.94
N ALA A 109 2.06 1.95 4.15
CA ALA A 109 3.29 1.86 4.94
C ALA A 109 3.66 0.40 5.24
N ASN A 110 2.68 -0.42 5.62
CA ASN A 110 2.85 -1.85 5.91
C ASN A 110 3.23 -2.65 4.66
N LEU A 111 2.73 -2.31 3.47
CA LEU A 111 3.11 -2.93 2.20
C LEU A 111 4.54 -2.60 1.77
N ILE A 112 5.01 -1.38 2.05
CA ILE A 112 6.37 -0.93 1.72
C ILE A 112 7.39 -1.50 2.70
N THR A 113 6.97 -1.76 3.95
CA THR A 113 7.85 -2.24 5.01
C THR A 113 8.41 -3.62 4.65
N PRO A 114 9.76 -3.77 4.58
CA PRO A 114 10.36 -5.07 4.29
C PRO A 114 10.09 -6.05 5.43
N SER A 115 9.76 -7.29 5.09
CA SER A 115 9.56 -8.37 6.09
C SER A 115 10.86 -8.75 6.79
N SER A 116 12.00 -8.53 6.15
CA SER A 116 13.34 -8.78 6.69
C SER A 116 14.26 -7.66 6.22
N THR A 117 14.84 -6.90 7.13
CA THR A 117 15.91 -5.94 6.77
C THR A 117 17.20 -6.73 6.54
N PRO A 118 17.77 -6.75 5.32
CA PRO A 118 19.09 -7.31 5.12
C PRO A 118 20.08 -6.45 5.91
N SER A 119 20.69 -7.02 6.95
CA SER A 119 21.74 -6.36 7.72
C SER A 119 23.10 -6.85 7.21
N ILE A 120 23.91 -5.93 6.71
CA ILE A 120 25.29 -6.22 6.32
C ILE A 120 26.17 -5.97 7.56
N PRO A 121 27.02 -6.92 7.97
CA PRO A 121 28.01 -6.67 9.02
C PRO A 121 28.98 -5.58 8.53
N LEU A 122 29.24 -4.57 9.35
CA LEU A 122 30.17 -3.48 9.01
C LEU A 122 31.58 -4.05 8.68
N PRO A 123 32.11 -3.94 7.45
CA PRO A 123 33.55 -3.97 7.28
C PRO A 123 34.12 -2.69 7.93
N SER A 124 35.19 -2.81 8.70
CA SER A 124 35.84 -1.74 9.46
C SER A 124 36.59 -0.73 8.56
N LEU A 125 35.93 -0.19 7.52
CA LEU A 125 36.55 0.71 6.56
C LEU A 125 36.21 2.16 6.89
N PRO A 126 37.20 3.02 7.21
CA PRO A 126 36.98 4.43 7.58
C PRO A 126 36.32 5.26 6.48
N ILE A 127 36.39 4.79 5.22
CA ILE A 127 35.85 5.46 4.03
C ILE A 127 34.31 5.52 4.05
N LEU A 128 33.62 4.50 4.59
CA LEU A 128 32.15 4.49 4.65
C LEU A 128 31.58 5.49 5.68
N ARG A 129 32.31 5.78 6.77
CA ARG A 129 31.90 6.80 7.76
C ARG A 129 31.90 8.20 7.18
N GLN A 130 32.83 8.52 6.29
CA GLN A 130 32.87 9.82 5.60
C GLN A 130 31.81 9.95 4.49
N LEU A 131 31.46 8.86 3.81
CA LEU A 131 30.40 8.87 2.80
C LEU A 131 29.00 8.98 3.43
N LEU A 132 28.74 8.30 4.54
CA LEU A 132 27.43 8.30 5.20
C LEU A 132 27.14 9.57 6.01
N SER A 133 28.16 10.30 6.47
CA SER A 133 27.96 11.61 7.13
C SER A 133 27.51 12.72 6.18
N SER A 134 27.61 12.49 4.87
CA SER A 134 27.13 13.41 3.82
C SER A 134 25.64 13.24 3.50
N ILE A 135 25.01 12.14 3.94
CA ILE A 135 23.60 11.85 3.69
C ILE A 135 22.75 12.53 4.78
N LYS A 136 22.17 13.68 4.46
CA LYS A 136 21.08 14.27 5.25
C LYS A 136 19.82 13.43 5.04
N LEU A 137 19.55 12.46 5.92
CA LEU A 137 18.26 11.79 5.93
C LEU A 137 17.16 12.81 6.28
N PRO A 138 15.99 12.77 5.62
CA PRO A 138 14.84 13.55 6.05
C PRO A 138 14.41 13.11 7.47
N PRO A 139 13.85 14.02 8.28
CA PRO A 139 13.35 13.64 9.60
C PRO A 139 12.30 12.55 9.46
N ALA A 140 12.49 11.45 10.19
CA ALA A 140 11.44 10.46 10.37
C ALA A 140 10.24 11.16 11.02
N TYR A 141 9.05 10.94 10.47
CA TYR A 141 7.80 11.50 11.01
C TYR A 141 7.66 11.12 12.49
N SER A 142 7.62 12.12 13.37
CA SER A 142 7.28 11.95 14.78
C SER A 142 5.81 12.31 14.97
N PRO A 143 4.96 11.41 15.46
CA PRO A 143 3.59 11.79 15.80
C PRO A 143 3.59 12.85 16.92
N PRO A 144 2.58 13.74 16.97
CA PRO A 144 2.43 14.69 18.06
C PRO A 144 2.26 13.95 19.40
N PRO A 145 2.80 14.49 20.50
CA PRO A 145 2.66 13.86 21.81
C PRO A 145 1.18 13.78 22.20
N SER A 146 0.71 12.57 22.49
CA SER A 146 -0.59 12.35 23.10
C SER A 146 -0.67 13.11 24.44
N PRO A 147 -1.76 13.85 24.73
CA PRO A 147 -1.87 14.68 25.94
C PRO A 147 -2.07 13.90 27.25
N LEU A 148 -1.56 12.66 27.37
CA LEU A 148 -1.82 11.77 28.50
C LEU A 148 -0.57 11.22 29.21
N ALA A 149 0.59 11.85 29.07
CA ALA A 149 1.78 11.49 29.85
C ALA A 149 2.40 12.70 30.56
N SER A 150 1.66 13.27 31.50
CA SER A 150 2.18 14.20 32.51
C SER A 150 2.01 13.59 33.90
N SER A 151 2.98 12.80 34.36
CA SER A 151 3.27 12.66 35.80
C SER A 151 4.44 11.73 36.07
N SER A 152 5.32 12.19 36.97
CA SER A 152 6.34 11.45 37.75
C SER A 152 7.66 11.14 37.01
N THR A 153 8.86 11.42 37.53
CA THR A 153 9.29 11.83 38.87
C THR A 153 10.66 12.52 38.79
N SER A 154 10.84 13.60 39.54
CA SER A 154 12.10 14.29 39.78
C SER A 154 12.94 13.57 40.85
N SER A 155 14.23 13.37 40.60
CA SER A 155 15.23 13.15 41.66
C SER A 155 16.56 13.85 41.33
N SER A 156 16.90 14.76 42.24
CA SER A 156 18.05 15.67 42.47
C SER A 156 19.50 15.20 42.20
N SER A 157 20.26 16.07 41.49
CA SER A 157 21.55 16.76 41.85
C SER A 157 22.85 15.97 42.17
N PRO A 158 24.08 16.57 42.16
CA PRO A 158 24.66 17.66 41.36
C PRO A 158 26.17 17.48 40.92
N LEU A 159 26.68 18.45 40.14
CA LEU A 159 28.08 18.89 39.92
C LEU A 159 29.15 17.93 39.34
N SER A 160 29.62 18.28 38.13
CA SER A 160 31.04 18.49 37.80
C SER A 160 31.15 19.20 36.44
N GLU A 161 31.31 20.53 36.47
CA GLU A 161 31.85 21.29 35.35
C GLU A 161 33.33 20.95 35.19
N GLN A 162 33.71 20.31 34.09
CA GLN A 162 34.99 20.58 33.45
C GLN A 162 35.01 20.04 32.00
N GLN A 163 35.12 20.98 31.07
CA GLN A 163 35.88 20.89 29.83
C GLN A 163 35.55 19.76 28.84
N GLY A 164 34.86 20.16 27.78
CA GLY A 164 34.90 19.42 26.52
C GLY A 164 33.66 19.64 25.70
N ARG A 165 33.63 20.70 24.90
CA ARG A 165 32.70 20.88 23.78
C ARG A 165 32.95 19.74 22.78
N ARG A 166 32.36 18.57 23.02
CA ARG A 166 32.39 17.42 22.09
C ARG A 166 31.19 17.55 21.15
N PRO A 167 31.41 17.55 19.82
CA PRO A 167 30.34 17.68 18.84
C PRO A 167 29.42 16.45 18.90
N ILE A 168 28.14 16.70 18.68
CA ILE A 168 27.02 15.77 18.51
C ILE A 168 27.52 14.36 18.11
N THR A 169 27.60 13.45 19.08
CA THR A 169 27.79 12.02 18.82
C THR A 169 26.57 11.56 18.03
N SER A 170 26.85 11.12 16.81
CA SER A 170 25.89 10.84 15.76
C SER A 170 24.73 9.93 16.21
N ILE A 171 23.53 10.17 15.69
CA ILE A 171 22.37 9.25 15.74
C ILE A 171 22.79 7.82 15.33
N LEU A 172 23.84 7.73 14.50
CA LEU A 172 24.49 6.51 14.07
C LEU A 172 25.17 5.73 15.21
N ASP A 173 25.82 6.39 16.17
CA ASP A 173 26.42 5.70 17.33
C ASP A 173 25.33 5.11 18.25
N GLN A 174 24.23 5.84 18.42
CA GLN A 174 23.04 5.36 19.15
C GLN A 174 22.36 4.19 18.42
N LEU A 175 22.20 4.27 17.09
CA LEU A 175 21.71 3.15 16.28
C LEU A 175 22.67 1.96 16.29
N SER A 176 23.98 2.19 16.22
CA SER A 176 24.99 1.12 16.18
C SER A 176 25.10 0.33 17.48
N SER A 177 24.88 0.99 18.61
CA SER A 177 24.82 0.34 19.92
C SER A 177 23.50 -0.44 20.10
N MET A 178 22.38 0.07 19.59
CA MET A 178 21.09 -0.65 19.61
C MET A 178 21.03 -1.84 18.63
N THR A 179 21.77 -1.79 17.52
CA THR A 179 21.71 -2.81 16.45
C THR A 179 22.91 -3.75 16.42
N GLY A 180 23.81 -3.69 17.41
CA GLY A 180 24.98 -4.56 17.50
C GLY A 180 25.95 -4.41 16.33
N HIS A 181 26.30 -3.16 15.98
CA HIS A 181 27.23 -2.82 14.89
C HIS A 181 26.78 -3.27 13.50
N ARG A 182 25.48 -3.16 13.20
CA ARG A 182 24.91 -3.45 11.87
C ARG A 182 24.23 -2.20 11.32
N ILE A 183 24.47 -1.86 10.05
CA ILE A 183 23.70 -0.82 9.38
C ILE A 183 22.38 -1.46 8.93
N PRO A 184 21.21 -1.05 9.44
CA PRO A 184 19.96 -1.40 8.79
C PRO A 184 19.93 -0.68 7.44
N LEU A 185 20.11 -1.43 6.35
CA LEU A 185 19.74 -0.90 5.04
C LEU A 185 18.22 -0.76 5.06
N LEU A 186 17.72 0.47 5.00
CA LEU A 186 16.30 0.78 4.79
C LEU A 186 15.93 0.31 3.39
N SER A 187 15.77 -1.00 3.19
CA SER A 187 15.24 -1.57 1.96
C SER A 187 13.76 -1.26 1.92
N THR A 188 13.40 -0.03 1.55
CA THR A 188 12.03 0.24 1.14
C THR A 188 11.72 -0.70 -0.02
N ASN A 189 10.60 -1.43 0.04
CA ASN A 189 10.08 -2.15 -1.12
C ASN A 189 9.16 -1.18 -1.87
N PRO A 190 9.67 -0.36 -2.83
CA PRO A 190 8.80 0.56 -3.59
C PRO A 190 7.76 -0.19 -4.42
N ILE A 191 7.97 -1.50 -4.62
CA ILE A 191 7.10 -2.37 -5.41
C ILE A 191 5.81 -2.74 -4.64
N GLY A 192 5.75 -2.62 -3.31
CA GLY A 192 4.57 -3.06 -2.53
C GLY A 192 3.23 -2.44 -2.99
N PRO A 193 3.13 -1.10 -3.07
CA PRO A 193 1.94 -0.44 -3.61
C PRO A 193 1.66 -0.78 -5.08
N LEU A 194 2.71 -1.03 -5.86
CA LEU A 194 2.57 -1.37 -7.27
C LEU A 194 2.08 -2.80 -7.47
N THR A 195 2.56 -3.77 -6.68
CA THR A 195 2.06 -5.15 -6.72
C THR A 195 0.61 -5.22 -6.29
N TYR A 196 0.23 -4.43 -5.28
CA TYR A 196 -1.16 -4.24 -4.87
C TYR A 196 -2.03 -3.70 -6.02
N ALA A 197 -1.64 -2.59 -6.65
CA ALA A 197 -2.38 -2.02 -7.77
C ALA A 197 -2.41 -2.96 -9.00
N TRP A 198 -1.33 -3.71 -9.23
CA TRP A 198 -1.24 -4.71 -10.28
C TRP A 198 -2.27 -5.83 -10.10
N ARG A 199 -2.41 -6.38 -8.90
CA ARG A 199 -3.39 -7.44 -8.60
C ARG A 199 -4.82 -6.97 -8.80
N ILE A 200 -5.12 -5.73 -8.42
CA ILE A 200 -6.43 -5.10 -8.66
C ILE A 200 -6.69 -4.96 -10.16
N ALA A 201 -5.70 -4.44 -10.92
CA ALA A 201 -5.81 -4.30 -12.36
C ALA A 201 -6.00 -5.64 -13.07
N ASP A 202 -5.26 -6.68 -12.65
CA ASP A 202 -5.38 -8.03 -13.19
C ASP A 202 -6.77 -8.63 -12.94
N GLN A 203 -7.29 -8.50 -11.72
CA GLN A 203 -8.65 -8.94 -11.38
C GLN A 203 -9.71 -8.18 -12.18
N ALA A 204 -9.55 -6.86 -12.34
CA ALA A 204 -10.50 -6.05 -13.10
C ALA A 204 -10.53 -6.46 -14.58
N LEU A 205 -9.36 -6.69 -15.18
CA LEU A 205 -9.25 -7.21 -16.55
C LEU A 205 -9.81 -8.62 -16.67
N TYR A 206 -9.60 -9.48 -15.68
CA TYR A 206 -10.18 -10.82 -15.65
C TYR A 206 -11.72 -10.78 -15.65
N LEU A 207 -12.31 -9.95 -14.79
CA LEU A 207 -13.77 -9.80 -14.69
C LEU A 207 -14.39 -9.23 -15.96
N VAL A 208 -13.75 -8.22 -16.58
CA VAL A 208 -14.25 -7.56 -17.79
C VAL A 208 -14.02 -8.40 -19.04
N GLU A 209 -12.84 -9.02 -19.16
CA GLU A 209 -12.43 -9.66 -20.41
C GLU A 209 -12.59 -11.18 -20.42
N GLN A 210 -12.44 -11.89 -19.30
CA GLN A 210 -12.33 -13.35 -19.32
C GLN A 210 -13.56 -14.06 -18.74
N LYS A 211 -14.16 -13.52 -17.68
CA LYS A 211 -15.25 -14.18 -16.95
C LYS A 211 -16.46 -14.58 -17.80
N ASN A 212 -16.83 -13.74 -18.77
CA ASN A 212 -18.00 -13.97 -19.63
C ASN A 212 -17.65 -14.45 -21.05
N LYS A 213 -16.39 -14.83 -21.33
CA LYS A 213 -16.02 -15.34 -22.66
C LYS A 213 -16.43 -16.81 -22.81
N PRO A 214 -17.02 -17.19 -23.96
CA PRO A 214 -17.29 -18.61 -24.23
C PRO A 214 -15.97 -19.39 -24.33
N VAL A 215 -15.94 -20.55 -23.69
CA VAL A 215 -14.79 -21.47 -23.68
C VAL A 215 -14.40 -21.77 -25.13
N GLY A 216 -13.14 -21.48 -25.49
CA GLY A 216 -12.59 -21.70 -26.85
C GLY A 216 -12.36 -20.45 -27.69
N GLN A 217 -12.86 -19.28 -27.28
CA GLN A 217 -12.49 -18.01 -27.92
C GLN A 217 -11.20 -17.45 -27.31
N ILE A 218 -10.06 -17.81 -27.91
CA ILE A 218 -8.78 -17.18 -27.59
C ILE A 218 -8.81 -15.79 -28.23
N LYS A 219 -8.72 -14.74 -27.40
CA LYS A 219 -8.54 -13.37 -27.89
C LYS A 219 -7.23 -13.38 -28.68
N ARG A 220 -7.30 -13.03 -29.96
CA ARG A 220 -6.11 -12.93 -30.80
C ARG A 220 -5.56 -11.53 -30.69
N GLY A 221 -4.25 -11.45 -30.58
CA GLY A 221 -3.52 -10.19 -30.67
C GLY A 221 -3.68 -9.65 -32.08
N TYR A 222 -3.21 -8.44 -32.27
CA TYR A 222 -3.27 -7.79 -33.57
C TYR A 222 -2.56 -8.62 -34.67
N TRP A 223 -1.51 -9.38 -34.32
CA TRP A 223 -0.80 -10.32 -35.20
C TRP A 223 -1.49 -11.68 -35.44
N ASN A 224 -2.78 -11.81 -35.11
CA ASN A 224 -3.53 -13.08 -35.11
C ASN A 224 -2.93 -14.19 -34.23
N GLU A 225 -1.91 -13.89 -33.44
CA GLU A 225 -1.37 -14.77 -32.43
C GLU A 225 -2.34 -14.86 -31.24
N PRO A 226 -2.43 -16.01 -30.55
CA PRO A 226 -3.17 -16.07 -29.30
C PRO A 226 -2.56 -15.05 -28.32
N VAL A 227 -3.34 -14.11 -27.75
CA VAL A 227 -2.81 -13.19 -26.73
C VAL A 227 -2.39 -13.98 -25.50
N GLY A 228 -1.10 -14.32 -25.46
CA GLY A 228 -0.43 -14.90 -24.32
C GLY A 228 0.13 -13.82 -23.40
N PRO A 229 1.07 -14.18 -22.51
CA PRO A 229 1.84 -13.24 -21.70
C PRO A 229 2.87 -12.46 -22.56
N GLY A 230 2.39 -11.71 -23.57
CA GLY A 230 3.19 -10.84 -24.45
C GLY A 230 3.24 -9.38 -23.98
N PRO A 231 3.94 -8.48 -24.70
CA PRO A 231 4.10 -7.08 -24.30
C PRO A 231 2.77 -6.36 -24.04
N GLU A 232 1.75 -6.56 -24.87
CA GLU A 232 0.41 -5.98 -24.69
C GLU A 232 -0.24 -6.38 -23.36
N TRP A 233 -0.02 -7.63 -22.92
CA TRP A 233 -0.53 -8.16 -21.67
C TRP A 233 0.03 -7.41 -20.47
N TYR A 234 1.33 -7.07 -20.51
CA TYR A 234 2.01 -6.29 -19.46
C TYR A 234 1.62 -4.82 -19.54
N THR A 235 1.56 -4.23 -20.74
CA THR A 235 1.21 -2.82 -20.95
C THR A 235 -0.19 -2.51 -20.42
N LYS A 236 -1.18 -3.36 -20.71
CA LYS A 236 -2.55 -3.20 -20.20
C LYS A 236 -2.59 -3.21 -18.68
N ARG A 237 -1.85 -4.13 -18.04
CA ARG A 237 -1.82 -4.26 -16.57
C ARG A 237 -1.11 -3.10 -15.90
N ILE A 238 0.08 -2.74 -16.37
CA ILE A 238 0.86 -1.67 -15.74
C ILE A 238 0.19 -0.31 -15.95
N GLY A 239 -0.41 -0.09 -17.13
CA GLY A 239 -1.15 1.12 -17.44
C GLY A 239 -2.40 1.27 -16.57
N LEU A 240 -3.16 0.19 -16.44
CA LEU A 240 -4.36 0.18 -15.61
C LEU A 240 -4.01 0.31 -14.11
N ALA A 241 -2.97 -0.38 -13.65
CA ALA A 241 -2.47 -0.26 -12.29
C ALA A 241 -2.05 1.17 -11.97
N ALA A 242 -1.34 1.85 -12.88
CA ALA A 242 -0.96 3.25 -12.72
C ALA A 242 -2.18 4.20 -12.73
N ALA A 243 -3.15 3.96 -13.61
CA ALA A 243 -4.40 4.72 -13.68
C ALA A 243 -5.21 4.61 -12.38
N TYR A 244 -5.28 3.40 -11.80
CA TYR A 244 -5.95 3.14 -10.53
C TYR A 244 -5.20 3.76 -9.35
N LEU A 245 -3.89 3.52 -9.24
CA LEU A 245 -3.07 4.02 -8.11
C LEU A 245 -3.07 5.56 -8.07
N SER A 246 -3.01 6.23 -9.23
CA SER A 246 -3.09 7.69 -9.29
C SER A 246 -4.47 8.27 -8.91
N ALA A 247 -5.55 7.49 -9.05
CA ALA A 247 -6.85 7.86 -8.52
C ALA A 247 -6.92 7.62 -7.01
N GLU A 248 -6.45 6.47 -6.53
CA GLU A 248 -6.44 6.10 -5.12
C GLU A 248 -5.51 6.99 -4.29
N SER A 249 -4.45 7.54 -4.86
CA SER A 249 -3.58 8.49 -4.17
C SER A 249 -4.30 9.75 -3.70
N ARG A 250 -5.46 10.10 -4.29
CA ARG A 250 -6.33 11.18 -3.82
C ARG A 250 -7.00 10.85 -2.49
N LEU A 251 -7.23 9.58 -2.18
CA LEU A 251 -7.79 9.14 -0.89
C LEU A 251 -6.79 9.27 0.26
N LEU A 252 -5.49 9.30 -0.04
CA LEU A 252 -4.40 9.40 0.93
C LEU A 252 -4.14 10.83 1.44
N GLN A 253 -4.97 11.79 1.04
CA GLN A 253 -4.85 13.17 1.47
C GLN A 253 -5.32 13.35 2.93
N PRO A 254 -4.67 14.25 3.70
CA PRO A 254 -5.07 14.50 5.08
C PRO A 254 -6.52 15.00 5.16
N TYR A 255 -7.21 14.63 6.24
CA TYR A 255 -8.58 15.04 6.44
C TYR A 255 -8.64 16.49 6.93
N PRO A 256 -9.63 17.28 6.47
CA PRO A 256 -9.84 18.60 7.03
C PRO A 256 -10.14 18.46 8.53
N GLN A 257 -9.43 19.21 9.38
CA GLN A 257 -9.39 19.13 10.85
C GLN A 257 -10.75 19.24 11.59
N ARG A 258 -11.86 19.39 10.86
CA ARG A 258 -13.18 19.73 11.41
C ARG A 258 -14.26 18.67 11.11
N GLN A 259 -13.90 17.50 10.61
CA GLN A 259 -14.88 16.47 10.22
C GLN A 259 -14.50 15.09 10.77
N SER A 260 -15.20 14.66 11.81
CA SER A 260 -15.31 13.25 12.23
C SER A 260 -16.29 12.53 11.30
N GLN A 261 -15.93 12.39 10.03
CA GLN A 261 -16.75 11.67 9.06
C GLN A 261 -16.33 10.20 8.97
N ILE A 262 -17.34 9.32 8.96
CA ILE A 262 -17.19 7.87 8.74
C ILE A 262 -16.76 7.58 7.29
N GLN A 263 -16.99 8.52 6.37
CA GLN A 263 -16.73 8.37 4.95
C GLN A 263 -15.67 9.36 4.48
N ASN A 264 -14.73 8.89 3.64
CA ASN A 264 -13.62 9.69 3.15
C ASN A 264 -14.12 10.90 2.30
N PRO A 265 -13.81 12.16 2.68
CA PRO A 265 -14.28 13.35 1.97
C PRO A 265 -13.70 13.46 0.55
N HIS A 266 -12.58 12.79 0.27
CA HIS A 266 -11.89 12.84 -1.03
C HIS A 266 -12.38 11.79 -2.03
N LEU A 267 -13.35 10.94 -1.66
CA LEU A 267 -13.90 9.90 -2.54
C LEU A 267 -14.44 10.44 -3.87
N PRO A 268 -15.24 11.54 -3.93
CA PRO A 268 -15.72 12.08 -5.20
C PRO A 268 -14.60 12.57 -6.12
N ALA A 269 -13.54 13.14 -5.54
CA ALA A 269 -12.35 13.57 -6.29
C ALA A 269 -11.58 12.36 -6.84
N ALA A 270 -11.48 11.28 -6.07
CA ALA A 270 -10.83 10.05 -6.48
C ALA A 270 -11.61 9.36 -7.62
N LEU A 271 -12.96 9.30 -7.54
CA LEU A 271 -13.81 8.72 -8.59
C LEU A 271 -13.75 9.52 -9.90
N SER A 272 -13.79 10.86 -9.82
CA SER A 272 -13.66 11.70 -11.02
C SER A 272 -12.28 11.55 -11.67
N ALA A 273 -11.20 11.50 -10.87
CA ALA A 273 -9.86 11.19 -11.35
C ALA A 273 -9.78 9.81 -12.02
N LEU A 274 -10.40 8.78 -11.43
CA LEU A 274 -10.47 7.43 -11.99
C LEU A 274 -11.12 7.44 -13.38
N SER A 275 -12.28 8.07 -13.52
CA SER A 275 -12.98 8.16 -14.82
C SER A 275 -12.12 8.85 -15.89
N SER A 276 -11.41 9.93 -15.52
CA SER A 276 -10.51 10.65 -16.42
C SER A 276 -9.31 9.79 -16.80
N ASN A 277 -8.69 9.11 -15.84
CA ASN A 277 -7.53 8.25 -16.06
C ASN A 277 -7.89 7.05 -16.95
N LEU A 278 -9.08 6.47 -16.76
CA LEU A 278 -9.56 5.36 -17.59
C LEU A 278 -9.86 5.80 -19.02
N LYS A 279 -10.38 7.02 -19.24
CA LYS A 279 -10.54 7.57 -20.59
C LYS A 279 -9.19 7.72 -21.29
N THR A 280 -8.21 8.31 -20.62
CA THR A 280 -6.84 8.45 -21.14
C THR A 280 -6.20 7.08 -21.41
N PHE A 281 -6.34 6.13 -20.48
CA PHE A 281 -5.85 4.77 -20.66
C PHE A 281 -6.49 4.08 -21.87
N LYS A 282 -7.82 4.14 -22.01
CA LYS A 282 -8.56 3.57 -23.15
C LYS A 282 -8.09 4.19 -24.46
N SER A 283 -7.91 5.53 -24.53
CA SER A 283 -7.40 6.19 -25.73
C SER A 283 -5.97 5.75 -26.07
N THR A 284 -5.07 5.72 -25.08
CA THR A 284 -3.66 5.33 -25.30
C THR A 284 -3.54 3.88 -25.76
N ILE A 285 -4.30 2.96 -25.17
CA ILE A 285 -4.31 1.56 -25.60
C ILE A 285 -4.92 1.42 -26.99
N SER A 286 -6.00 2.12 -27.31
CA SER A 286 -6.60 2.05 -28.65
C SER A 286 -5.68 2.62 -29.74
N SER A 287 -4.91 3.69 -29.44
CA SER A 287 -3.90 4.21 -30.37
C SER A 287 -2.75 3.22 -30.55
N LEU A 288 -2.33 2.55 -29.48
CA LEU A 288 -1.27 1.54 -29.53
C LEU A 288 -1.70 0.30 -30.34
N GLU A 289 -2.97 -0.10 -30.26
CA GLU A 289 -3.54 -1.22 -31.03
C GLU A 289 -3.72 -0.87 -32.52
N ASN A 290 -3.91 0.40 -32.86
CA ASN A 290 -4.19 0.86 -34.24
C ASN A 290 -2.93 1.28 -35.04
N THR A 291 -1.76 1.36 -34.41
CA THR A 291 -0.56 1.96 -35.04
C THR A 291 0.62 0.98 -35.03
N GLU A 292 0.77 0.23 -36.12
CA GLU A 292 1.74 -0.87 -36.31
C GLU A 292 3.24 -0.51 -36.19
N GLN A 293 3.64 0.77 -36.13
CA GLN A 293 5.05 1.12 -36.47
C GLN A 293 5.79 2.18 -35.63
N ASN A 294 5.26 2.74 -34.54
CA ASN A 294 5.97 3.83 -33.85
C ASN A 294 6.32 3.57 -32.37
N LEU A 295 7.62 3.46 -32.11
CA LEU A 295 8.28 3.68 -30.80
C LEU A 295 7.84 4.99 -30.11
N GLY A 296 7.27 5.95 -30.86
CA GLY A 296 6.73 7.22 -30.36
C GLY A 296 5.52 7.08 -29.42
N ASP A 297 4.66 6.07 -29.59
CA ASP A 297 3.48 5.89 -28.71
C ASP A 297 3.82 5.13 -27.42
N VAL A 298 4.90 4.33 -27.45
CA VAL A 298 5.51 3.79 -26.22
C VAL A 298 6.03 4.94 -25.36
N ALA A 299 6.56 6.01 -25.95
CA ALA A 299 6.94 7.21 -25.21
C ALA A 299 5.74 7.89 -24.57
N GLY A 300 4.59 8.00 -25.26
CA GLY A 300 3.35 8.54 -24.70
C GLY A 300 2.79 7.70 -23.54
N PHE A 301 2.91 6.38 -23.62
CA PHE A 301 2.56 5.48 -22.51
C PHE A 301 3.52 5.61 -21.32
N ILE A 302 4.83 5.65 -21.57
CA ILE A 302 5.85 5.87 -20.53
C ILE A 302 5.66 7.25 -19.90
N GLU A 303 5.31 8.26 -20.68
CA GLU A 303 4.99 9.59 -20.18
C GLU A 303 3.70 9.58 -19.35
N PHE A 304 2.67 8.84 -19.75
CA PHE A 304 1.45 8.68 -18.95
C PHE A 304 1.75 7.99 -17.60
N VAL A 305 2.49 6.88 -17.60
CA VAL A 305 2.91 6.18 -16.39
C VAL A 305 3.79 7.08 -15.54
N GLY A 306 4.74 7.78 -16.16
CA GLY A 306 5.65 8.73 -15.51
C GLY A 306 4.92 9.90 -14.87
N LYS A 307 3.96 10.53 -15.56
CA LYS A 307 3.11 11.59 -15.03
C LYS A 307 2.21 11.08 -13.90
N SER A 308 1.68 9.87 -14.02
CA SER A 308 0.89 9.23 -12.97
C SER A 308 1.74 9.03 -11.71
N TRP A 309 2.98 8.56 -11.86
CA TRP A 309 3.94 8.37 -10.77
C TRP A 309 4.41 9.69 -10.17
N GLN A 310 4.68 10.70 -11.00
CA GLN A 310 5.03 12.03 -10.54
C GLN A 310 3.89 12.67 -9.73
N GLY A 311 2.63 12.46 -10.14
CA GLY A 311 1.45 12.85 -9.39
C GLY A 311 1.37 12.20 -8.01
N ILE A 312 1.61 10.88 -7.96
CA ILE A 312 1.66 10.11 -6.71
C ILE A 312 2.79 10.59 -5.78
N ILE A 313 3.98 10.87 -6.32
CA ILE A 313 5.11 11.38 -5.53
C ILE A 313 4.77 12.77 -4.99
N ARG A 314 4.28 13.68 -5.84
CA ARG A 314 3.95 15.06 -5.44
C ARG A 314 2.84 15.12 -4.41
N SER A 315 1.85 14.24 -4.47
CA SER A 315 0.74 14.18 -3.49
C SER A 315 1.16 13.67 -2.10
N ARG A 316 2.38 13.16 -1.94
CA ARG A 316 2.93 12.76 -0.62
C ARG A 316 3.73 13.86 0.07
N TYR A 317 4.06 14.94 -0.63
CA TYR A 317 4.90 16.04 -0.15
C TYR A 317 4.13 17.37 0.02
N PHE A 318 2.82 17.36 -0.17
CA PHE A 318 1.89 18.47 0.05
C PHE A 318 0.72 17.98 0.91
#